data_AF-A0AAW1TEX0-F1
#
_entry.id   AF-A0AAW1TEX0-F1
#
_cell.length_a   1.000
_cell.length_b   1.000
_cell.length_c   1.000
_cell.angle_alpha   90.00
_cell.angle_beta   90.00
_cell.angle_gamma   90.00
#
_symmetry.space_group_name_H-M   'P 1'
#
loop_
_entity.id
_entity.type
_entity.pdbx_description
1 polymer ?
#
loop_
_entity_poly.entity_id
_entity_poly.type
_entity_poly.pdbx_seq_one_letter_code
_entity_poly.pdbx_strand_id
1 'polypeptide(L)'
;MSRSYAAEQFDIGFYPRHLGNWEVPASKKATSAQTNFDTLKPRTGRTEFIVGNDGRLLPGMPKRAAAFNINLNCWEQAPARWPKANPCINKGPNATMGYRGIPSSYLFSSTVTLPAVEIPGCKERLFQ
;
A
#
# COMPACT_ATOMS: atom_id res chain seq x y z
N MET A 1 11.93 16.38 -3.03
CA MET A 1 13.29 16.03 -2.55
C MET A 1 13.72 17.13 -1.59
N SER A 2 13.72 16.86 -0.28
CA SER A 2 14.16 17.80 0.75
C SER A 2 15.57 17.48 1.23
N ARG A 3 16.29 18.50 1.71
CA ARG A 3 17.59 18.39 2.36
C ARG A 3 17.57 19.23 3.63
N SER A 4 18.27 18.78 4.66
CA SER A 4 18.57 19.57 5.84
C SER A 4 19.97 20.17 5.67
N TYR A 5 20.08 21.49 5.77
CA TYR A 5 21.36 22.21 5.70
C TYR A 5 21.80 22.59 7.11
N ALA A 6 23.12 22.73 7.30
CA ALA A 6 23.70 23.19 8.55
C ALA A 6 23.25 24.63 8.84
N ALA A 7 22.76 24.86 10.06
CA ALA A 7 22.49 26.18 10.63
C ALA A 7 23.60 26.62 11.62
N GLU A 8 24.71 25.89 11.63
CA GLU A 8 25.91 26.09 12.44
C GLU A 8 25.58 26.15 13.94
N GLN A 9 25.34 27.35 14.47
CA GLN A 9 25.13 27.59 15.90
C GLN A 9 23.82 26.96 16.42
N PHE A 10 22.82 26.78 15.56
CA PHE A 10 21.51 26.29 15.98
C PHE A 10 21.33 24.77 15.82
N ASP A 11 22.25 24.08 15.16
CA ASP A 11 22.10 22.67 14.79
C ASP A 11 21.91 21.76 16.01
N ILE A 12 22.50 22.11 17.15
CA ILE A 12 22.37 21.35 18.40
C ILE A 12 20.90 21.23 18.84
N GLY A 13 20.10 22.29 18.69
CA GLY A 13 18.68 22.26 19.06
C GLY A 13 17.83 21.37 18.15
N PHE A 14 18.29 21.13 16.92
CA PHE A 14 17.57 20.36 15.90
C PHE A 14 18.02 18.91 15.80
N TYR A 15 18.82 18.43 16.75
CA TYR A 15 19.10 17.01 16.82
C TYR A 15 17.81 16.21 17.01
N PRO A 16 17.63 15.09 16.30
CA PRO A 16 16.40 14.29 16.37
C PRO A 16 15.96 13.96 17.80
N ARG A 17 16.91 13.65 18.69
CA ARG A 17 16.65 13.38 20.11
C ARG A 17 16.07 14.58 20.87
N HIS A 18 16.53 15.80 20.56
CA HIS A 18 15.99 17.03 21.17
C HIS A 18 14.59 17.37 20.65
N LEU A 19 14.25 16.88 19.45
CA LEU A 19 12.91 16.98 18.87
C LEU A 19 11.98 15.83 19.30
N GLY A 20 12.41 14.98 20.25
CA GLY A 20 11.64 13.82 20.72
C GLY A 20 11.60 12.64 19.74
N ASN A 21 12.38 12.66 18.67
CA ASN A 21 12.54 11.53 17.78
C ASN A 21 13.63 10.57 18.31
N TRP A 22 13.19 9.39 18.74
CA TRP A 22 14.04 8.30 19.23
C TRP A 22 14.30 7.20 18.20
N GLU A 23 13.67 7.30 17.03
CA GLU A 23 13.92 6.38 15.91
C GLU A 23 15.24 6.70 15.21
N VAL A 24 15.68 5.81 14.31
CA VAL A 24 16.88 6.04 13.51
C VAL A 24 16.61 7.20 12.55
N PRO A 25 17.33 8.33 12.68
CA PRO A 25 17.05 9.50 11.87
C PRO A 25 17.51 9.31 10.42
N ALA A 26 16.82 9.96 9.49
CA ALA A 26 17.17 9.93 8.08
C ALA A 26 18.48 10.69 7.80
N SER A 27 19.63 10.01 7.83
CA SER A 27 20.93 10.58 7.50
C SER A 27 21.23 10.46 6.00
N LYS A 28 20.55 11.23 5.15
CA LYS A 28 20.90 11.27 3.72
C LYS A 28 22.02 12.28 3.47
N LYS A 29 23.25 11.76 3.32
CA LYS A 29 24.44 12.54 2.91
C LYS A 29 24.32 12.91 1.43
N ALA A 30 23.90 14.14 1.15
CA ALA A 30 23.79 14.65 -0.23
C ALA A 30 24.32 16.08 -0.39
N THR A 31 25.04 16.59 0.59
CA THR A 31 25.69 17.90 0.57
C THR A 31 27.20 17.72 0.43
N SER A 32 27.89 18.80 0.09
CA SER A 32 29.37 18.81 0.06
C SER A 32 29.99 18.74 1.45
N ALA A 33 29.20 19.03 2.49
CA ALA A 33 29.54 18.91 3.90
C ALA A 33 29.52 17.42 4.29
N GLN A 34 30.53 16.94 5.02
CA GLN A 34 30.59 15.54 5.44
C GLN A 34 29.74 15.27 6.68
N THR A 35 29.61 16.29 7.53
CA THR A 35 28.82 16.31 8.76
C THR A 35 27.84 17.48 8.75
N ASN A 36 26.93 17.51 9.72
CA ASN A 36 26.00 18.63 9.89
C ASN A 36 26.68 19.92 10.38
N PHE A 37 27.96 19.88 10.74
CA PHE A 37 28.72 21.03 11.21
C PHE A 37 29.71 21.58 10.18
N ASP A 38 29.87 20.90 9.05
CA ASP A 38 30.78 21.36 8.01
C ASP A 38 30.09 22.40 7.12
N THR A 39 30.88 23.38 6.69
CA THR A 39 30.44 24.42 5.75
C THR A 39 30.29 23.87 4.33
N LEU A 40 29.27 24.33 3.61
CA LEU A 40 29.06 23.98 2.21
C LEU A 40 30.13 24.61 1.31
N LYS A 41 30.43 23.95 0.18
CA LYS A 41 31.32 24.52 -0.84
C LYS A 41 30.57 25.62 -1.62
N PRO A 42 31.21 26.77 -1.90
CA PRO A 42 30.61 27.81 -2.73
C PRO A 42 30.40 27.29 -4.16
N ARG A 43 29.31 27.74 -4.79
CA ARG A 43 29.03 27.46 -6.21
C ARG A 43 29.46 28.65 -7.07
N THR A 44 30.13 28.37 -8.18
CA THR A 44 30.47 29.35 -9.21
C THR A 44 29.66 29.09 -10.49
N GLY A 45 29.52 30.11 -11.35
CA GLY A 45 28.82 30.00 -12.64
C GLY A 45 27.32 30.31 -12.60
N ARG A 46 26.62 30.06 -13.71
CA ARG A 46 25.18 30.30 -13.89
C ARG A 46 24.36 29.00 -13.75
N THR A 47 23.10 29.13 -13.39
CA THR A 47 22.15 28.01 -13.36
C THR A 47 21.48 27.85 -14.73
N GLU A 48 21.55 26.65 -15.30
CA GLU A 48 20.89 26.31 -16.57
C GLU A 48 19.61 25.51 -16.34
N PHE A 49 18.68 25.60 -17.29
CA PHE A 49 17.44 24.84 -17.25
C PHE A 49 17.70 23.38 -17.61
N ILE A 50 17.26 22.47 -16.74
CA ILE A 50 17.31 21.02 -16.96
C ILE A 50 15.94 20.43 -17.35
N VAL A 51 14.91 21.27 -17.33
CA VAL A 51 13.49 20.92 -17.50
C VAL A 51 12.85 21.93 -18.45
N GLY A 52 11.96 21.46 -19.32
CA GLY A 52 11.17 22.29 -20.23
C GLY A 52 9.96 22.95 -19.55
N ASN A 53 9.23 23.77 -20.30
CA ASN A 53 8.09 24.53 -19.77
C ASN A 53 6.92 23.65 -19.28
N ASP A 54 6.85 22.40 -19.72
CA ASP A 54 5.84 21.41 -19.33
C ASP A 54 6.25 20.55 -18.11
N GLY A 55 7.41 20.85 -17.50
CA GLY A 55 7.91 20.10 -16.36
C GLY A 55 8.63 18.79 -16.72
N ARG A 56 8.85 18.50 -18.01
CA ARG A 56 9.60 17.32 -18.45
C ARG A 56 11.09 17.60 -18.56
N LEU A 57 11.91 16.62 -18.17
CA LEU A 57 13.37 16.71 -18.34
C LEU A 57 13.73 16.87 -19.83
N LEU A 58 14.71 17.74 -20.11
CA LEU A 58 15.22 17.92 -21.47
C LEU A 58 15.84 16.61 -22.02
N PRO A 59 15.80 16.36 -23.34
CA PRO A 59 16.41 15.18 -23.95
C PRO A 59 17.89 15.05 -23.57
N GLY A 60 18.34 13.83 -23.27
CA GLY A 60 19.71 13.55 -22.87
C GLY A 60 20.05 13.80 -21.39
N MET A 61 19.14 14.41 -20.60
CA MET A 61 19.36 14.56 -19.17
C MET A 61 19.25 13.22 -18.43
N PRO A 62 20.27 12.85 -17.62
CA PRO A 62 20.24 11.60 -16.88
C PRO A 62 19.11 11.60 -15.85
N LYS A 63 18.33 10.52 -15.81
CA LYS A 63 17.21 10.35 -14.87
C LYS A 63 17.16 8.94 -14.33
N ARG A 64 16.57 8.79 -13.13
CA ARG A 64 16.19 7.47 -12.62
C ARG A 64 14.97 6.97 -13.38
N ALA A 65 14.94 5.68 -13.71
CA ALA A 65 13.86 5.07 -14.49
C ALA A 65 12.50 5.15 -13.76
N ALA A 66 12.49 4.96 -12.44
CA ALA A 66 11.33 5.14 -11.59
C ALA A 66 11.71 5.92 -10.33
N ALA A 67 10.89 6.90 -9.96
CA ALA A 67 11.02 7.64 -8.70
C ALA A 67 9.99 7.19 -7.65
N PHE A 68 9.04 6.33 -8.04
CA PHE A 68 8.08 5.72 -7.12
C PHE A 68 8.75 4.60 -6.33
N ASN A 69 8.41 4.49 -5.05
CA ASN A 69 8.89 3.41 -4.19
C ASN A 69 8.13 2.12 -4.50
N ILE A 70 8.78 1.22 -5.25
CA ILE A 70 8.25 -0.12 -5.57
C ILE A 70 8.76 -1.16 -4.56
N ASN A 71 10.02 -1.03 -4.14
CA ASN A 71 10.67 -1.90 -3.16
C ASN A 71 10.70 -1.20 -1.81
N LEU A 72 9.63 -1.39 -1.03
CA LEU A 72 9.49 -0.79 0.30
C LEU A 72 10.28 -1.60 1.33
N ASN A 73 11.06 -0.89 2.15
CA ASN A 73 11.64 -1.49 3.36
C ASN A 73 10.57 -1.64 4.45
N CYS A 74 10.85 -2.41 5.51
CA CYS A 74 9.88 -2.65 6.58
C CYS A 74 9.42 -1.36 7.30
N TRP A 75 10.29 -0.35 7.45
CA TRP A 75 9.97 0.96 8.02
C TRP A 75 9.15 1.88 7.09
N GLU A 76 8.97 1.52 5.82
CA GLU A 76 8.19 2.30 4.84
C GLU A 76 6.77 1.72 4.64
N GLN A 77 6.38 0.73 5.44
CA GLN A 77 5.08 0.07 5.31
C GLN A 77 3.97 0.92 5.91
N ALA A 78 2.90 1.13 5.14
CA ALA A 78 1.68 1.78 5.62
C ALA A 78 0.73 0.75 6.26
N PRO A 79 0.02 1.11 7.35
CA PRO A 79 -1.01 0.25 7.90
C PRO A 79 -2.17 0.07 6.90
N ALA A 80 -2.79 -1.11 6.92
CA ALA A 80 -3.97 -1.37 6.12
C ALA A 80 -5.11 -0.41 6.50
N ARG A 81 -5.71 0.23 5.48
CA ARG A 81 -6.87 1.10 5.64
C ARG A 81 -8.15 0.35 5.26
N TRP A 82 -9.30 0.82 5.76
CA TRP A 82 -10.60 0.42 5.23
C TRP A 82 -10.64 0.66 3.70
N PRO A 83 -11.16 -0.29 2.88
CA PRO A 83 -12.02 -1.43 3.23
C PRO A 83 -11.29 -2.76 3.46
N LYS A 84 -9.95 -2.77 3.55
CA LYS A 84 -9.21 -4.01 3.76
C LYS A 84 -9.54 -4.60 5.13
N ALA A 85 -9.80 -5.91 5.17
CA ALA A 85 -10.05 -6.63 6.41
C ALA A 85 -8.84 -6.50 7.35
N ASN A 86 -9.10 -6.17 8.61
CA ASN A 86 -8.10 -5.95 9.64
C ASN A 86 -8.61 -6.58 10.95
N PRO A 87 -7.82 -7.39 11.69
CA PRO A 87 -8.23 -7.98 12.96
C PRO A 87 -8.74 -6.98 14.00
N CYS A 88 -8.30 -5.73 13.94
CA CYS A 88 -8.71 -4.67 14.87
C CYS A 88 -10.08 -4.05 14.52
N ILE A 89 -10.66 -4.36 13.36
CA ILE A 89 -11.92 -3.76 12.88
C ILE A 89 -12.89 -4.90 12.62
N ASN A 90 -14.07 -4.83 13.27
CA ASN A 90 -15.13 -5.80 13.02
C ASN A 90 -15.55 -5.75 11.55
N LYS A 91 -15.24 -6.83 10.82
CA LYS A 91 -15.72 -7.02 9.46
C LYS A 91 -17.18 -7.48 9.55
N GLY A 92 -18.08 -6.78 8.87
CA GLY A 92 -19.45 -7.23 8.69
C GLY A 92 -19.52 -8.59 7.96
N PRO A 93 -20.67 -9.29 8.02
CA PRO A 93 -20.83 -10.56 7.33
C PRO A 93 -20.69 -10.39 5.81
N ASN A 94 -20.10 -11.39 5.16
CA ASN A 94 -20.14 -11.48 3.70
C ASN A 94 -21.43 -12.21 3.29
N ALA A 95 -22.08 -11.75 2.23
CA ALA A 95 -23.21 -12.47 1.63
C ALA A 95 -22.71 -13.48 0.59
N THR A 96 -23.28 -14.67 0.57
CA THR A 96 -23.12 -15.67 -0.49
C THR A 96 -24.46 -15.95 -1.15
N MET A 97 -24.44 -16.40 -2.41
CA MET A 97 -25.67 -16.83 -3.07
C MET A 97 -26.15 -18.16 -2.46
N GLY A 98 -27.43 -18.22 -2.10
CA GLY A 98 -28.07 -19.45 -1.62
C GLY A 98 -28.32 -20.45 -2.76
N TYR A 99 -28.27 -21.74 -2.43
CA TYR A 99 -28.71 -22.81 -3.33
C TYR A 99 -30.24 -22.89 -3.34
N ARG A 100 -30.84 -23.06 -4.53
CA ARG A 100 -32.31 -23.06 -4.70
C ARG A 100 -33.00 -24.29 -4.08
N GLY A 101 -32.26 -25.32 -3.69
CA GLY A 101 -32.79 -26.61 -3.25
C GLY A 101 -32.62 -27.69 -4.33
N ILE A 102 -32.96 -28.92 -3.97
CA ILE A 102 -32.85 -30.09 -4.84
C ILE A 102 -33.85 -29.93 -5.98
N PRO A 103 -33.41 -29.97 -7.26
CA PRO A 103 -34.30 -29.92 -8.40
C PRO A 103 -35.19 -31.17 -8.42
N SER A 104 -36.50 -30.96 -8.51
CA SER A 104 -37.49 -32.01 -8.71
C SER A 104 -38.38 -31.67 -9.90
N SER A 105 -39.27 -32.58 -10.30
CA SER A 105 -40.31 -32.27 -11.29
C SER A 105 -41.40 -31.32 -10.76
N TYR A 106 -41.37 -31.01 -9.45
CA TYR A 106 -42.25 -30.07 -8.78
C TYR A 106 -41.41 -28.92 -8.17
N LEU A 107 -41.87 -28.29 -7.09
CA LEU A 107 -41.12 -27.25 -6.37
C LEU A 107 -39.76 -27.77 -5.90
N PHE A 108 -38.75 -26.88 -5.90
CA PHE A 108 -37.45 -27.15 -5.29
C PHE A 108 -37.62 -27.31 -3.78
N SER A 109 -36.97 -28.32 -3.21
CA SER A 109 -37.03 -28.62 -1.77
C SER A 109 -35.62 -28.77 -1.19
N SER A 110 -35.42 -28.40 0.07
CA SER A 110 -34.17 -28.66 0.81
C SER A 110 -34.13 -30.05 1.45
N THR A 111 -35.23 -30.81 1.42
CA THR A 111 -35.40 -32.06 2.15
C THR A 111 -35.63 -33.22 1.19
N VAL A 112 -34.93 -34.33 1.43
CA VAL A 112 -35.12 -35.60 0.70
C VAL A 112 -36.20 -36.42 1.40
N THR A 113 -37.21 -36.85 0.66
CA THR A 113 -38.26 -37.76 1.15
C THR A 113 -37.96 -39.20 0.73
N LEU A 114 -38.22 -40.16 1.62
CA LEU A 114 -38.16 -41.58 1.28
C LEU A 114 -39.23 -41.90 0.22
N PRO A 115 -38.85 -42.52 -0.90
CA PRO A 115 -39.83 -42.98 -1.87
C PRO A 115 -40.58 -44.20 -1.31
N ALA A 116 -41.85 -44.34 -1.67
CA ALA A 116 -42.61 -45.57 -1.36
C ALA A 116 -42.12 -46.78 -2.19
N VAL A 117 -41.47 -46.54 -3.34
CA VAL A 117 -40.97 -47.56 -4.26
C VAL A 117 -39.49 -47.28 -4.58
N GLU A 118 -38.60 -48.19 -4.19
CA GLU A 118 -37.16 -48.10 -4.46
C GLU A 118 -36.74 -49.12 -5.53
N ILE A 119 -36.82 -48.70 -6.79
CA ILE A 119 -36.30 -49.47 -7.93
C ILE A 119 -35.20 -48.62 -8.60
N PRO A 120 -34.03 -49.18 -8.94
CA PRO A 120 -32.97 -48.45 -9.65
C PRO A 120 -33.51 -47.75 -10.92
N GLY A 121 -33.34 -46.43 -11.01
CA GLY A 121 -33.82 -45.63 -12.14
C GLY A 121 -35.30 -45.18 -12.07
N CYS A 122 -36.04 -45.54 -11.01
CA CYS A 122 -37.40 -45.06 -10.80
C CYS A 122 -37.42 -43.54 -10.57
N LYS A 123 -38.30 -42.84 -11.30
CA LYS A 123 -38.48 -41.38 -11.21
C LYS A 123 -39.75 -40.97 -10.47
N GLU A 124 -40.52 -41.93 -9.97
CA GLU A 124 -41.79 -41.67 -9.31
C GLU A 124 -41.58 -41.14 -7.88
N ARG A 125 -42.31 -40.07 -7.55
CA ARG A 125 -42.29 -39.44 -6.24
C ARG A 125 -43.72 -39.03 -5.89
N LEU A 126 -44.07 -39.14 -4.62
CA LEU A 126 -45.32 -38.65 -4.08
C LEU A 126 -45.09 -37.23 -3.55
N PHE A 127 -45.63 -36.23 -4.23
CA PHE A 127 -45.69 -34.84 -3.76
C PHE A 127 -47.08 -34.61 -3.18
N GLN A 128 -47.18 -34.28 -1.89
CA GLN A 128 -48.44 -33.92 -1.22
C GLN A 128 -48.50 -32.41 -0.99
#